data_AF-A0A960ZV53-F1
#
_entry.id   AF-A0A960ZV53-F1
#
_cell.length_a   1.000
_cell.length_b   1.000
_cell.length_c   1.000
_cell.angle_alpha   90.00
_cell.angle_beta   90.00
_cell.angle_gamma   90.00
#
_symmetry.space_group_name_H-M   'P 1'
#
loop_
_entity.id
_entity.type
_entity.pdbx_description
1 polymer ?
#
loop_
_entity_poly.entity_id
_entity_poly.type
_entity_poly.pdbx_seq_one_letter_code
_entity_poly.pdbx_strand_id
1 'polypeptide(L)'
;MKFRCFSISSFLALASLLTLTAPAQTETLPGKLAVLDRDKDNRISREEAGERPFFAALDRDKDGFITAAEAAKVMNRSAASKTTPAEPAAFAADAATFKKAADYSAENNGRAVLIMRKGEIVFERYDNGFNAETSTRLHSATKAFWGPVIASMIEDGLIDSFDELASKTLTEWANHPRKSRITLRHLLTLSAGLVQDVEKLQGEDRDTLAPDLYRHAIGVQAAREPGAQFQYGPSCFYVLGEIMKRKLASKTQTPLDYLKQRILDPIGVKTGEWVQDAAGNPHIPNGAHLTAREWAKYGQWLLQTGEWQGKQIVRKDLLQELRAPSSANPGHGLALWLNHPEGQGSSPLQKTPEGAPGGWIFH
;
A
#
# COMPACT_ATOMS: atom_id res chain seq x y z
N MET A 1 24.19 -24.01 -9.67
CA MET A 1 23.43 -22.85 -9.16
C MET A 1 22.37 -23.34 -8.18
N LYS A 2 22.52 -23.06 -6.88
CA LYS A 2 21.56 -23.46 -5.83
C LYS A 2 20.65 -22.27 -5.53
N PHE A 3 19.39 -22.34 -5.93
CA PHE A 3 18.34 -21.47 -5.41
C PHE A 3 17.98 -21.94 -3.99
N ARG A 4 18.25 -21.12 -2.96
CA ARG A 4 17.78 -21.38 -1.59
C ARG A 4 16.55 -20.54 -1.32
N CYS A 5 15.39 -21.19 -1.38
CA CYS A 5 14.20 -20.77 -0.64
C CYS A 5 14.50 -20.90 0.86
N PHE A 6 14.31 -19.85 1.64
CA PHE A 6 14.32 -19.94 3.10
C PHE A 6 12.89 -19.76 3.63
N SER A 7 12.40 -20.83 4.26
CA SER A 7 11.22 -20.87 5.13
C SER A 7 11.73 -21.10 6.55
N ILE A 8 11.21 -20.36 7.53
CA ILE A 8 11.47 -20.59 8.95
C ILE A 8 10.14 -20.55 9.70
N SER A 9 9.88 -21.57 10.52
CA SER A 9 8.68 -21.77 11.35
C SER A 9 9.00 -21.68 12.85
N SER A 10 7.96 -21.32 13.65
CA SER A 10 7.63 -21.78 15.03
C SER A 10 7.71 -20.75 16.19
N PHE A 11 6.58 -20.43 16.86
CA PHE A 11 6.17 -20.88 18.23
C PHE A 11 4.92 -20.12 18.79
N LEU A 12 4.09 -20.84 19.58
CA LEU A 12 2.78 -20.49 20.20
C LEU A 12 2.81 -19.50 21.38
N ALA A 13 1.68 -18.80 21.64
CA ALA A 13 0.96 -18.82 22.94
C ALA A 13 -0.43 -18.11 22.88
N LEU A 14 -1.44 -18.77 23.46
CA LEU A 14 -2.85 -18.36 23.66
C LEU A 14 -3.01 -17.38 24.84
N ALA A 15 -4.00 -16.47 24.81
CA ALA A 15 -4.70 -16.01 26.02
C ALA A 15 -6.09 -15.41 25.70
N SER A 16 -7.09 -15.86 26.47
CA SER A 16 -8.53 -15.60 26.34
C SER A 16 -8.98 -14.26 26.94
N LEU A 17 -10.12 -13.75 26.43
CA LEU A 17 -10.85 -12.56 26.91
C LEU A 17 -11.41 -12.72 28.34
N LEU A 18 -11.39 -11.62 29.10
CA LEU A 18 -12.29 -11.35 30.22
C LEU A 18 -12.69 -9.86 30.16
N THR A 19 -13.99 -9.59 30.04
CA THR A 19 -14.60 -8.26 30.12
C THR A 19 -14.90 -7.90 31.58
N LEU A 20 -14.50 -6.70 32.01
CA LEU A 20 -15.05 -6.05 33.21
C LEU A 20 -15.50 -4.61 32.87
N THR A 21 -16.74 -4.30 33.25
CA THR A 21 -17.35 -2.97 33.24
C THR A 21 -16.84 -2.13 34.42
N ALA A 22 -16.53 -0.84 34.20
CA ALA A 22 -16.12 0.12 35.24
C ALA A 22 -17.25 1.11 35.61
N PRO A 23 -17.37 1.58 36.87
CA PRO A 23 -18.36 2.57 37.29
C PRO A 23 -17.87 4.03 37.15
N ALA A 24 -18.81 4.97 37.17
CA ALA A 24 -18.62 6.42 36.97
C ALA A 24 -17.70 7.08 38.02
N GLN A 25 -16.80 7.95 37.56
CA GLN A 25 -15.89 8.76 38.40
C GLN A 25 -16.45 10.17 38.60
N THR A 26 -16.33 10.70 39.83
CA THR A 26 -16.54 12.11 40.18
C THR A 26 -15.37 12.96 39.67
N GLU A 27 -15.67 13.96 38.83
CA GLU A 27 -14.65 14.82 38.17
C GLU A 27 -14.19 15.98 39.08
N THR A 28 -12.87 16.10 39.30
CA THR A 28 -12.23 17.15 40.09
C THR A 28 -11.59 18.22 39.22
N LEU A 29 -11.55 19.49 39.66
CA LEU A 29 -10.94 20.59 38.90
C LEU A 29 -9.42 20.36 38.65
N PRO A 30 -8.95 20.51 37.39
CA PRO A 30 -7.54 20.24 37.06
C PRO A 30 -6.57 21.38 37.41
N GLY A 31 -5.42 21.04 37.99
CA GLY A 31 -4.21 21.88 38.04
C GLY A 31 -4.37 23.24 38.72
N LYS A 32 -3.87 24.32 38.08
CA LYS A 32 -3.86 25.69 38.64
C LYS A 32 -5.25 26.29 38.88
N LEU A 33 -6.30 25.69 38.32
CA LEU A 33 -7.69 26.12 38.50
C LEU A 33 -8.25 25.69 39.86
N ALA A 34 -7.83 24.53 40.40
CA ALA A 34 -8.21 24.08 41.74
C ALA A 34 -7.72 25.01 42.88
N VAL A 35 -6.77 25.91 42.58
CA VAL A 35 -6.27 26.91 43.55
C VAL A 35 -7.21 28.13 43.62
N LEU A 36 -8.08 28.31 42.62
CA LEU A 36 -9.03 29.42 42.57
C LEU A 36 -10.36 29.07 43.22
N ASP A 37 -10.69 27.78 43.30
CA ASP A 37 -11.82 27.22 44.05
C ASP A 37 -11.54 27.38 45.57
N ARG A 38 -12.01 28.49 46.14
CA ARG A 38 -11.78 28.86 47.55
C ARG A 38 -12.79 28.19 48.46
N ASP A 39 -14.00 27.98 47.99
CA ASP A 39 -15.09 27.37 48.76
C ASP A 39 -15.14 25.84 48.65
N LYS A 40 -14.32 25.26 47.77
CA LYS A 40 -14.09 23.82 47.55
C LYS A 40 -15.32 23.10 47.01
N ASP A 41 -16.11 23.77 46.19
CA ASP A 41 -17.32 23.22 45.58
C ASP A 41 -17.05 22.49 44.23
N ASN A 42 -15.78 22.38 43.81
CA ASN A 42 -15.33 21.83 42.53
C ASN A 42 -15.83 22.61 41.30
N ARG A 43 -16.15 23.89 41.48
CA ARG A 43 -16.43 24.86 40.42
C ARG A 43 -15.63 26.14 40.71
N ILE A 44 -15.62 27.07 39.76
CA ILE A 44 -15.00 28.38 39.96
C ILE A 44 -16.03 29.43 39.59
N SER A 45 -16.39 30.28 40.55
CA SER A 45 -17.31 31.39 40.31
C SER A 45 -16.60 32.61 39.69
N ARG A 46 -17.37 33.58 39.18
CA ARG A 46 -16.81 34.86 38.69
C ARG A 46 -16.05 35.62 39.77
N GLU A 47 -16.55 35.60 41.00
CA GLU A 47 -15.93 36.27 42.14
C GLU A 47 -14.58 35.65 42.49
N GLU A 48 -14.45 34.33 42.33
CA GLU A 48 -13.22 33.60 42.59
C GLU A 48 -12.16 33.82 41.51
N ALA A 49 -12.58 33.86 40.24
CA ALA A 49 -11.72 34.10 39.10
C ALA A 49 -11.31 35.58 38.93
N GLY A 50 -12.14 36.53 39.36
CA GLY A 50 -11.96 37.97 39.14
C GLY A 50 -12.12 38.37 37.67
N GLU A 51 -11.65 39.58 37.29
CA GLU A 51 -11.70 40.09 35.90
C GLU A 51 -10.72 39.39 34.93
N ARG A 52 -10.43 38.11 35.16
CA ARG A 52 -9.47 37.38 34.33
C ARG A 52 -10.11 37.04 32.97
N PRO A 53 -9.46 37.36 31.85
CA PRO A 53 -10.04 37.21 30.51
C PRO A 53 -10.31 35.75 30.12
N PHE A 54 -9.75 34.77 30.86
CA PHE A 54 -10.03 33.37 30.60
C PHE A 54 -11.43 32.94 31.06
N PHE A 55 -12.06 33.66 31.99
CA PHE A 55 -13.31 33.18 32.60
C PHE A 55 -14.42 33.03 31.56
N ALA A 56 -14.65 34.10 30.79
CA ALA A 56 -15.62 34.10 29.68
C ALA A 56 -15.25 33.14 28.53
N ALA A 57 -14.00 32.67 28.47
CA ALA A 57 -13.55 31.70 27.48
C ALA A 57 -13.75 30.24 27.95
N LEU A 58 -13.86 30.01 29.25
CA LEU A 58 -14.00 28.69 29.85
C LEU A 58 -15.46 28.38 30.26
N ASP A 59 -16.21 29.37 30.75
CA ASP A 59 -17.65 29.29 31.05
C ASP A 59 -18.45 29.24 29.74
N ARG A 60 -18.69 28.02 29.23
CA ARG A 60 -19.16 27.79 27.86
C ARG A 60 -20.67 27.74 27.79
N ASP A 61 -21.31 27.15 28.80
CA ASP A 61 -22.76 27.18 28.91
C ASP A 61 -23.28 28.51 29.49
N LYS A 62 -22.37 29.40 29.91
CA LYS A 62 -22.66 30.75 30.41
C LYS A 62 -23.49 30.72 31.69
N ASP A 63 -23.35 29.65 32.47
CA ASP A 63 -24.05 29.49 33.73
C ASP A 63 -23.40 30.29 34.87
N GLY A 64 -22.24 30.90 34.60
CA GLY A 64 -21.51 31.76 35.54
C GLY A 64 -20.51 31.00 36.40
N PHE A 65 -20.27 29.72 36.12
CA PHE A 65 -19.31 28.86 36.80
C PHE A 65 -18.40 28.17 35.79
N ILE A 66 -17.17 27.83 36.20
CA ILE A 66 -16.31 26.95 35.42
C ILE A 66 -16.26 25.60 36.13
N THR A 67 -16.80 24.58 35.48
CA THR A 67 -16.75 23.21 35.97
C THR A 67 -15.46 22.48 35.56
N ALA A 68 -15.15 21.36 36.24
CA ALA A 68 -14.07 20.46 35.85
C ALA A 68 -14.18 19.98 34.39
N ALA A 69 -15.41 19.73 33.92
CA ALA A 69 -15.69 19.31 32.54
C ALA A 69 -15.35 20.41 31.51
N GLU A 70 -15.64 21.67 31.82
CA GLU A 70 -15.33 22.81 30.95
C GLU A 70 -13.84 23.12 30.93
N ALA A 71 -13.21 23.11 32.10
CA ALA A 71 -11.77 23.26 32.24
C ALA A 71 -11.00 22.15 31.48
N ALA A 72 -11.45 20.89 31.57
CA ALA A 72 -10.83 19.75 30.89
C ALA A 72 -10.91 19.85 29.37
N LYS A 73 -12.02 20.35 28.81
CA LYS A 73 -12.19 20.52 27.35
C LYS A 73 -11.22 21.56 26.76
N VAL A 74 -10.89 22.61 27.50
CA VAL A 74 -9.92 23.63 27.06
C VAL A 74 -8.49 23.12 27.21
N MET A 75 -8.17 22.40 28.29
CA MET A 75 -6.84 21.80 28.45
C MET A 75 -6.55 20.70 27.42
N ASN A 76 -7.54 19.89 27.03
CA ASN A 76 -7.39 18.89 25.96
C ASN A 76 -7.13 19.52 24.57
N ARG A 77 -7.57 20.75 24.32
CA ARG A 77 -7.22 21.48 23.08
C ARG A 77 -5.80 22.04 23.10
N SER A 78 -5.27 22.41 24.27
CA SER A 78 -3.90 22.93 24.41
C SER A 78 -2.86 21.80 24.50
N ALA A 79 -3.22 20.64 25.05
CA ALA A 79 -2.36 19.45 25.13
C ALA A 79 -2.17 18.72 23.79
N ALA A 80 -3.04 18.93 22.80
CA ALA A 80 -2.93 18.37 21.45
C ALA A 80 -1.71 18.87 20.63
N SER A 81 -0.88 19.77 21.17
CA SER A 81 0.32 20.26 20.49
C SER A 81 1.65 19.74 21.03
N LYS A 82 1.75 19.22 22.27
CA LYS A 82 3.02 18.67 22.81
C LYS A 82 2.75 17.72 23.97
N THR A 83 2.54 16.44 23.71
CA THR A 83 2.95 15.32 24.57
C THR A 83 2.70 14.01 23.81
N THR A 84 3.69 13.14 23.76
CA THR A 84 3.53 11.75 23.35
C THR A 84 2.59 11.07 24.36
N PRO A 85 1.40 10.57 23.97
CA PRO A 85 0.55 9.84 24.90
C PRO A 85 1.17 8.47 25.18
N ALA A 86 1.18 8.08 26.46
CA ALA A 86 1.53 6.72 26.86
C ALA A 86 0.60 5.70 26.19
N GLU A 87 1.20 4.67 25.60
CA GLU A 87 0.51 3.58 24.89
C GLU A 87 -0.45 2.81 25.81
N PRO A 88 -1.72 2.59 25.43
CA PRO A 88 -2.59 1.65 26.14
C PRO A 88 -2.08 0.21 25.98
N ALA A 89 -2.21 -0.59 27.04
CA ALA A 89 -1.55 -1.90 27.22
C ALA A 89 -1.71 -2.96 26.11
N ALA A 90 -2.63 -2.80 25.15
CA ALA A 90 -2.71 -3.64 23.96
C ALA A 90 -1.55 -3.42 22.97
N PHE A 91 -0.89 -2.25 23.02
CA PHE A 91 0.22 -1.90 22.13
C PHE A 91 1.58 -2.47 22.56
N ALA A 92 1.78 -2.76 23.86
CA ALA A 92 3.05 -3.28 24.36
C ALA A 92 3.37 -4.70 23.84
N ALA A 93 2.35 -5.53 23.58
CA ALA A 93 2.52 -6.85 22.98
C ALA A 93 2.90 -6.80 21.49
N ASP A 94 2.46 -5.75 20.79
CA ASP A 94 2.78 -5.49 19.39
C ASP A 94 4.21 -4.95 19.22
N ALA A 95 4.67 -4.05 20.10
CA ALA A 95 6.00 -3.45 20.01
C ALA A 95 7.14 -4.48 20.06
N ALA A 96 7.06 -5.48 20.96
CA ALA A 96 8.03 -6.56 21.02
C ALA A 96 8.02 -7.44 19.76
N THR A 97 6.84 -7.68 19.20
CA THR A 97 6.67 -8.45 17.95
C THR A 97 7.25 -7.69 16.76
N PHE A 98 6.99 -6.39 16.67
CA PHE A 98 7.53 -5.51 15.62
C PHE A 98 9.04 -5.42 15.71
N LYS A 99 9.59 -5.32 16.92
CA LYS A 99 11.03 -5.36 17.13
C LYS A 99 11.63 -6.68 16.65
N LYS A 100 11.03 -7.83 16.97
CA LYS A 100 11.51 -9.14 16.48
C LYS A 100 11.48 -9.24 14.95
N ALA A 101 10.41 -8.76 14.31
CA ALA A 101 10.33 -8.72 12.85
C ALA A 101 11.41 -7.82 12.24
N ALA A 102 11.67 -6.68 12.86
CA ALA A 102 12.73 -5.78 12.45
C ALA A 102 14.12 -6.39 12.69
N ASP A 103 14.37 -7.04 13.84
CA ASP A 103 15.62 -7.74 14.16
C ASP A 103 15.92 -8.80 13.10
N TYR A 104 14.94 -9.65 12.79
CA TYR A 104 15.05 -10.62 11.71
C TYR A 104 15.36 -9.96 10.36
N SER A 105 14.66 -8.87 10.01
CA SER A 105 14.92 -8.13 8.77
C SER A 105 16.36 -7.63 8.74
N ALA A 106 16.85 -6.97 9.80
CA ALA A 106 18.20 -6.43 9.88
C ALA A 106 19.28 -7.51 9.73
N GLU A 107 19.13 -8.63 10.44
CA GLU A 107 20.03 -9.79 10.38
C GLU A 107 20.11 -10.43 8.98
N ASN A 108 19.08 -10.22 8.15
CA ASN A 108 18.99 -10.73 6.78
C ASN A 108 19.22 -9.64 5.72
N ASN A 109 19.99 -8.60 6.03
CA ASN A 109 20.31 -7.47 5.13
C ASN A 109 19.09 -6.64 4.68
N GLY A 110 17.99 -6.71 5.44
CA GLY A 110 16.80 -5.90 5.20
C GLY A 110 17.06 -4.41 5.49
N ARG A 111 16.37 -3.55 4.75
CA ARG A 111 16.65 -2.10 4.74
C ARG A 111 15.70 -1.31 5.61
N ALA A 112 14.43 -1.69 5.61
CA ALA A 112 13.37 -1.02 6.34
C ALA A 112 12.27 -2.00 6.73
N VAL A 113 11.72 -1.83 7.93
CA VAL A 113 10.45 -2.41 8.36
C VAL A 113 9.55 -1.25 8.78
N LEU A 114 8.37 -1.16 8.19
CA LEU A 114 7.37 -0.15 8.53
C LEU A 114 6.01 -0.83 8.69
N ILE A 115 5.34 -0.51 9.78
CA ILE A 115 4.02 -1.04 10.12
C ILE A 115 3.07 0.13 10.24
N MET A 116 2.07 0.13 9.37
CA MET A 116 1.02 1.13 9.34
C MET A 116 -0.31 0.47 9.71
N ARG A 117 -1.06 1.11 10.61
CA ARG A 117 -2.41 0.68 11.00
C ARG A 117 -3.35 1.87 10.92
N LYS A 118 -4.46 1.70 10.19
CA LYS A 118 -5.49 2.74 10.01
C LYS A 118 -4.91 4.09 9.54
N GLY A 119 -3.92 4.06 8.65
CA GLY A 119 -3.27 5.27 8.13
C GLY A 119 -2.16 5.87 9.01
N GLU A 120 -1.90 5.33 10.20
CA GLU A 120 -0.84 5.81 11.09
C GLU A 120 0.33 4.83 11.13
N ILE A 121 1.55 5.36 11.07
CA ILE A 121 2.77 4.57 11.28
C ILE A 121 2.87 4.28 12.78
N VAL A 122 2.75 3.00 13.15
CA VAL A 122 2.85 2.55 14.55
C VAL A 122 4.23 2.00 14.90
N PHE A 123 5.01 1.64 13.88
CA PHE A 123 6.40 1.22 14.02
C PHE A 123 7.15 1.46 12.72
N GLU A 124 8.37 1.96 12.81
CA GLU A 124 9.32 1.94 11.70
C GLU A 124 10.74 1.73 12.22
N ARG A 125 11.53 0.98 11.47
CA ARG A 125 12.97 0.84 11.70
C ARG A 125 13.69 0.74 10.38
N TYR A 126 14.87 1.36 10.35
CA TYR A 126 15.76 1.39 9.21
C TYR A 126 17.12 0.87 9.65
N ASP A 127 17.68 -0.03 8.86
CA ASP A 127 18.88 -0.78 9.21
C ASP A 127 19.85 -0.80 8.00
N ASN A 128 21.05 -1.34 8.19
CA ASN A 128 22.02 -1.59 7.11
C ASN A 128 22.40 -0.36 6.28
N GLY A 129 22.46 0.81 6.92
CA GLY A 129 22.87 2.08 6.30
C GLY A 129 21.73 2.87 5.63
N PHE A 130 20.49 2.41 5.76
CA PHE A 130 19.30 3.09 5.22
C PHE A 130 18.63 3.95 6.30
N ASN A 131 17.89 4.97 5.86
CA ASN A 131 17.07 5.84 6.71
C ASN A 131 15.69 6.11 6.07
N ALA A 132 14.85 6.91 6.74
CA ALA A 132 13.49 7.20 6.33
C ALA A 132 13.40 7.95 4.98
N GLU A 133 14.45 8.65 4.61
CA GLU A 133 14.59 9.43 3.38
C GLU A 133 15.20 8.61 2.24
N THR A 134 15.72 7.41 2.52
CA THR A 134 16.39 6.59 1.52
C THR A 134 15.38 5.93 0.60
N SER A 135 15.42 6.31 -0.68
CA SER A 135 14.63 5.66 -1.72
C SER A 135 15.30 4.35 -2.14
N THR A 136 14.53 3.26 -2.20
CA THR A 136 15.05 1.92 -2.50
C THR A 136 14.29 1.29 -3.65
N ARG A 137 15.02 0.51 -4.47
CA ARG A 137 14.41 -0.22 -5.58
C ARG A 137 13.40 -1.23 -5.05
N LEU A 138 12.17 -1.14 -5.52
CA LEU A 138 11.10 -2.07 -5.15
C LEU A 138 11.23 -3.42 -5.85
N HIS A 139 12.02 -3.53 -6.91
CA HIS A 139 12.05 -4.71 -7.76
C HIS A 139 10.61 -5.11 -8.15
N SER A 140 10.24 -6.39 -7.98
CA SER A 140 8.96 -6.92 -8.45
C SER A 140 7.72 -6.25 -7.86
N ALA A 141 7.81 -5.59 -6.71
CA ALA A 141 6.71 -4.82 -6.11
C ALA A 141 6.24 -3.70 -7.04
N THR A 142 7.10 -3.24 -7.96
CA THR A 142 6.73 -2.32 -9.04
C THR A 142 5.51 -2.82 -9.84
N LYS A 143 5.32 -4.14 -9.97
CA LYS A 143 4.18 -4.71 -10.70
C LYS A 143 2.83 -4.30 -10.14
N ALA A 144 2.75 -4.11 -8.83
CA ALA A 144 1.50 -3.79 -8.14
C ALA A 144 0.89 -2.45 -8.58
N PHE A 145 1.69 -1.55 -9.16
CA PHE A 145 1.17 -0.29 -9.73
C PHE A 145 0.27 -0.49 -10.94
N TRP A 146 0.47 -1.56 -11.72
CA TRP A 146 -0.07 -1.61 -13.08
C TRP A 146 -1.47 -2.21 -13.20
N GLY A 147 -1.92 -3.03 -12.24
CA GLY A 147 -3.33 -3.40 -12.14
C GLY A 147 -4.23 -2.17 -11.96
N PRO A 148 -3.96 -1.31 -10.95
CA PRO A 148 -4.67 -0.05 -10.75
C PRO A 148 -4.56 0.96 -11.89
N VAL A 149 -3.43 1.00 -12.60
CA VAL A 149 -3.28 1.82 -13.81
C VAL A 149 -4.22 1.34 -14.91
N ILE A 150 -4.27 0.04 -15.18
CA ILE A 150 -5.21 -0.51 -16.18
C ILE A 150 -6.66 -0.28 -15.75
N ALA A 151 -6.99 -0.41 -14.46
CA ALA A 151 -8.30 -0.03 -13.93
C ALA A 151 -8.64 1.44 -14.23
N SER A 152 -7.69 2.36 -14.02
CA SER A 152 -7.88 3.77 -14.32
C SER A 152 -8.05 4.03 -15.82
N MET A 153 -7.30 3.32 -16.66
CA MET A 153 -7.42 3.41 -18.12
C MET A 153 -8.77 2.88 -18.62
N ILE A 154 -9.36 1.89 -17.94
CA ILE A 154 -10.73 1.42 -18.21
C ILE A 154 -11.74 2.49 -17.84
N GLU A 155 -11.61 3.07 -16.64
CA GLU A 155 -12.47 4.16 -16.17
C GLU A 155 -12.41 5.39 -17.09
N ASP A 156 -11.23 5.73 -17.60
CA ASP A 156 -10.99 6.85 -18.50
C ASP A 156 -11.35 6.53 -19.98
N GLY A 157 -11.84 5.31 -20.27
CA GLY A 157 -12.28 4.90 -21.60
C GLY A 157 -11.16 4.63 -22.62
N LEU A 158 -9.92 4.45 -22.16
CA LEU A 158 -8.77 4.10 -23.01
C LEU A 158 -8.73 2.60 -23.33
N ILE A 159 -9.30 1.78 -22.45
CA ILE A 159 -9.34 0.32 -22.53
C ILE A 159 -10.79 -0.11 -22.22
N ASP A 160 -11.35 -1.06 -22.97
CA ASP A 160 -12.75 -1.44 -22.76
C ASP A 160 -12.97 -2.18 -21.42
N SER A 161 -12.06 -3.11 -21.09
CA SER A 161 -12.10 -3.93 -19.88
C SER A 161 -10.77 -4.65 -19.67
N PHE A 162 -10.61 -5.35 -18.55
CA PHE A 162 -9.48 -6.27 -18.35
C PHE A 162 -9.49 -7.43 -19.38
N ASP A 163 -10.62 -7.73 -20.00
CA ASP A 163 -10.73 -8.76 -21.04
C ASP A 163 -10.55 -8.22 -22.46
N GLU A 164 -10.19 -6.93 -22.62
CA GLU A 164 -9.78 -6.39 -23.93
C GLU A 164 -8.63 -7.23 -24.49
N LEU A 165 -8.77 -7.66 -25.75
CA LEU A 165 -7.73 -8.37 -26.46
C LEU A 165 -6.52 -7.45 -26.66
N ALA A 166 -5.33 -7.92 -26.29
CA ALA A 166 -4.08 -7.21 -26.53
C ALA A 166 -3.89 -6.87 -28.02
N SER A 167 -4.38 -7.73 -28.91
CA SER A 167 -4.35 -7.56 -30.36
C SER A 167 -5.17 -6.37 -30.89
N LYS A 168 -6.08 -5.81 -30.10
CA LYS A 168 -6.78 -4.56 -30.42
C LYS A 168 -5.80 -3.37 -30.47
N THR A 169 -4.73 -3.43 -29.69
CA THR A 169 -3.66 -2.41 -29.65
C THR A 169 -2.41 -2.87 -30.41
N LEU A 170 -2.05 -4.15 -30.23
CA LEU A 170 -0.94 -4.80 -30.90
C LEU A 170 -1.46 -5.49 -32.17
N THR A 171 -1.75 -4.69 -33.21
CA THR A 171 -2.38 -5.20 -34.44
C THR A 171 -1.53 -6.28 -35.13
N GLU A 172 -0.21 -6.29 -34.91
CA GLU A 172 0.69 -7.35 -35.34
C GLU A 172 0.39 -8.73 -34.71
N TRP A 173 -0.40 -8.79 -33.64
CA TRP A 173 -0.83 -10.04 -33.00
C TRP A 173 -2.17 -10.57 -33.54
N ALA A 174 -2.91 -9.80 -34.34
CA ALA A 174 -4.29 -10.12 -34.72
C ALA A 174 -4.45 -11.48 -35.42
N ASN A 175 -3.48 -11.87 -36.25
CA ASN A 175 -3.51 -13.13 -37.01
C ASN A 175 -2.69 -14.26 -36.37
N HIS A 176 -2.04 -14.01 -35.24
CA HIS A 176 -1.20 -15.02 -34.60
C HIS A 176 -2.10 -16.04 -33.86
N PRO A 177 -1.89 -17.36 -34.01
CA PRO A 177 -2.81 -18.39 -33.50
C PRO A 177 -3.08 -18.33 -31.99
N ARG A 178 -2.07 -17.95 -31.20
CA ARG A 178 -2.19 -17.76 -29.74
C ARG A 178 -2.31 -16.30 -29.30
N LYS A 179 -1.38 -15.44 -29.73
CA LYS A 179 -1.31 -14.03 -29.32
C LYS A 179 -2.58 -13.22 -29.61
N SER A 180 -3.32 -13.57 -30.67
CA SER A 180 -4.61 -12.93 -30.99
C SER A 180 -5.67 -13.05 -29.89
N ARG A 181 -5.54 -14.06 -29.01
CA ARG A 181 -6.45 -14.38 -27.89
C ARG A 181 -5.93 -13.94 -26.52
N ILE A 182 -4.77 -13.30 -26.44
CA ILE A 182 -4.24 -12.78 -25.17
C ILE A 182 -5.08 -11.55 -24.78
N THR A 183 -5.55 -11.51 -23.54
CA THR A 183 -6.26 -10.36 -22.94
C THR A 183 -5.34 -9.63 -21.98
N LEU A 184 -5.72 -8.42 -21.56
CA LEU A 184 -4.98 -7.71 -20.50
C LEU A 184 -5.01 -8.47 -19.18
N ARG A 185 -6.10 -9.19 -18.88
CA ARG A 185 -6.22 -10.11 -17.74
C ARG A 185 -5.11 -11.15 -17.80
N HIS A 186 -4.93 -11.83 -18.94
CA HIS A 186 -3.87 -12.82 -19.11
C HIS A 186 -2.46 -12.25 -18.87
N LEU A 187 -2.22 -10.99 -19.25
CA LEU A 187 -0.94 -10.31 -18.98
C LEU A 187 -0.77 -10.01 -17.48
N LEU A 188 -1.79 -9.42 -16.85
CA LEU A 188 -1.80 -9.02 -15.44
C LEU A 188 -1.77 -10.22 -14.49
N THR A 189 -2.36 -11.36 -14.86
CA THR A 189 -2.33 -12.62 -14.09
C THR A 189 -1.14 -13.50 -14.43
N LEU A 190 -0.21 -13.04 -15.28
CA LEU A 190 0.98 -13.79 -15.69
C LEU A 190 0.66 -15.17 -16.29
N SER A 191 -0.43 -15.25 -17.05
CA SER A 191 -0.93 -16.48 -17.67
C SER A 191 -1.05 -16.40 -19.19
N ALA A 192 -0.41 -15.41 -19.82
CA ALA A 192 -0.48 -15.18 -21.27
C ALA A 192 0.24 -16.24 -22.14
N GLY A 193 0.97 -17.19 -21.52
CA GLY A 193 1.69 -18.24 -22.24
C GLY A 193 2.92 -17.75 -23.04
N LEU A 194 3.37 -16.52 -22.77
CA LEU A 194 4.57 -15.94 -23.37
C LEU A 194 5.84 -16.52 -22.74
N VAL A 195 6.86 -16.77 -23.55
CA VAL A 195 8.21 -17.09 -23.04
C VAL A 195 8.72 -15.92 -22.19
N GLN A 196 9.27 -16.25 -21.02
CA GLN A 196 9.89 -15.29 -20.11
C GLN A 196 11.37 -15.15 -20.46
N ASP A 197 11.70 -14.26 -21.38
CA ASP A 197 13.07 -14.01 -21.82
C ASP A 197 13.81 -13.14 -20.80
N VAL A 198 14.15 -13.75 -19.66
CA VAL A 198 14.76 -13.06 -18.51
C VAL A 198 16.11 -12.47 -18.89
N GLU A 199 16.89 -13.11 -19.75
CA GLU A 199 18.22 -12.62 -20.17
C GLU A 199 18.13 -11.28 -20.90
N LYS A 200 17.21 -11.16 -21.87
CA LYS A 200 17.05 -9.94 -22.67
C LYS A 200 16.18 -8.88 -22.00
N LEU A 201 15.34 -9.26 -21.04
CA LEU A 201 14.37 -8.34 -20.41
C LEU A 201 14.75 -7.91 -18.98
N GLN A 202 15.52 -8.72 -18.25
CA GLN A 202 15.88 -8.50 -16.85
C GLN A 202 17.27 -9.05 -16.48
N GLY A 203 18.15 -9.24 -17.46
CA GLY A 203 19.52 -9.65 -17.22
C GLY A 203 20.23 -8.75 -16.21
N GLU A 204 21.05 -9.35 -15.35
CA GLU A 204 21.91 -8.59 -14.43
C GLU A 204 23.01 -7.85 -15.18
N ASP A 205 23.47 -8.43 -16.30
CA ASP A 205 24.35 -7.78 -17.25
C ASP A 205 23.53 -6.85 -18.17
N ARG A 206 23.91 -5.56 -18.18
CA ARG A 206 23.22 -4.56 -18.99
C ARG A 206 23.46 -4.76 -20.48
N ASP A 207 24.57 -5.39 -20.86
CA ASP A 207 24.90 -5.64 -22.27
C ASP A 207 24.03 -6.74 -22.89
N THR A 208 23.38 -7.57 -22.05
CA THR A 208 22.44 -8.57 -22.54
C THR A 208 21.05 -8.00 -22.80
N LEU A 209 20.70 -6.87 -22.20
CA LEU A 209 19.35 -6.28 -22.31
C LEU A 209 19.07 -5.77 -23.72
N ALA A 210 17.83 -5.98 -24.18
CA ALA A 210 17.38 -5.32 -25.40
C ALA A 210 17.32 -3.80 -25.19
N PRO A 211 17.70 -2.97 -26.18
CA PRO A 211 17.65 -1.51 -26.03
C PRO A 211 16.22 -0.97 -25.80
N ASP A 212 15.25 -1.55 -26.50
CA ASP A 212 13.82 -1.27 -26.33
C ASP A 212 13.14 -2.54 -25.81
N LEU A 213 12.91 -2.57 -24.49
CA LEU A 213 12.37 -3.74 -23.81
C LEU A 213 10.90 -3.99 -24.18
N TYR A 214 10.16 -2.93 -24.49
CA TYR A 214 8.75 -3.02 -24.89
C TYR A 214 8.65 -3.67 -26.27
N ARG A 215 9.45 -3.18 -27.23
CA ARG A 215 9.53 -3.75 -28.58
C ARG A 215 10.04 -5.19 -28.56
N HIS A 216 11.02 -5.53 -27.71
CA HIS A 216 11.48 -6.92 -27.56
C HIS A 216 10.36 -7.82 -27.04
N ALA A 217 9.65 -7.38 -26.00
CA ALA A 217 8.62 -8.17 -25.33
C ALA A 217 7.45 -8.53 -26.25
N ILE A 218 7.02 -7.65 -27.17
CA ILE A 218 5.96 -8.00 -28.14
C ILE A 218 6.40 -9.08 -29.14
N GLY A 219 7.71 -9.22 -29.36
CA GLY A 219 8.34 -10.19 -30.26
C GLY A 219 8.48 -11.60 -29.67
N VAL A 220 8.47 -11.76 -28.33
CA VAL A 220 8.72 -13.07 -27.69
C VAL A 220 7.70 -14.12 -28.11
N GLN A 221 8.12 -15.39 -28.14
CA GLN A 221 7.27 -16.50 -28.55
C GLN A 221 6.10 -16.72 -27.57
N ALA A 222 4.91 -17.06 -28.10
CA ALA A 222 3.80 -17.60 -27.32
C ALA A 222 3.88 -19.14 -27.32
N ALA A 223 4.44 -19.69 -26.24
CA ALA A 223 4.70 -21.12 -26.09
C ALA A 223 3.47 -21.93 -25.66
N ARG A 224 2.48 -21.29 -25.03
CA ARG A 224 1.30 -21.95 -24.46
C ARG A 224 0.02 -21.16 -24.74
N GLU A 225 -1.12 -21.83 -24.59
CA GLU A 225 -2.42 -21.18 -24.70
C GLU A 225 -2.62 -20.14 -23.58
N PRO A 226 -3.16 -18.94 -23.90
CA PRO A 226 -3.48 -17.94 -22.88
C PRO A 226 -4.46 -18.49 -21.84
N GLY A 227 -4.18 -18.24 -20.56
CA GLY A 227 -4.96 -18.72 -19.43
C GLY A 227 -4.60 -20.13 -18.96
N ALA A 228 -3.83 -20.92 -19.73
CA ALA A 228 -3.60 -22.33 -19.42
C ALA A 228 -2.67 -22.56 -18.21
N GLN A 229 -1.70 -21.67 -17.97
CA GLN A 229 -0.74 -21.82 -16.89
C GLN A 229 -0.17 -20.48 -16.43
N PHE A 230 0.01 -20.36 -15.12
CA PHE A 230 0.77 -19.26 -14.51
C PHE A 230 2.28 -19.43 -14.75
N GLN A 231 2.93 -18.38 -15.23
CA GLN A 231 4.37 -18.33 -15.39
C GLN A 231 4.89 -16.94 -15.00
N TYR A 232 5.52 -16.86 -13.82
CA TYR A 232 6.10 -15.62 -13.34
C TYR A 232 7.27 -15.16 -14.22
N GLY A 233 7.28 -13.88 -14.59
CA GLY A 233 8.39 -13.29 -15.35
C GLY A 233 8.08 -11.90 -15.90
N PRO A 234 9.01 -11.32 -16.67
CA PRO A 234 8.93 -9.94 -17.13
C PRO A 234 8.08 -9.71 -18.38
N SER A 235 7.96 -10.70 -19.26
CA SER A 235 7.48 -10.50 -20.64
C SER A 235 6.07 -9.92 -20.67
N CYS A 236 5.16 -10.46 -19.84
CA CYS A 236 3.78 -9.99 -19.79
C CYS A 236 3.68 -8.51 -19.41
N PHE A 237 4.51 -8.06 -18.47
CA PHE A 237 4.52 -6.66 -18.05
C PHE A 237 5.11 -5.77 -19.15
N TYR A 238 6.23 -6.11 -19.77
CA TYR A 238 6.75 -5.28 -20.87
C TYR A 238 5.81 -5.21 -22.08
N VAL A 239 5.07 -6.27 -22.39
CA VAL A 239 3.96 -6.22 -23.37
C VAL A 239 2.87 -5.25 -22.92
N LEU A 240 2.47 -5.29 -21.63
CA LEU A 240 1.51 -4.33 -21.07
C LEU A 240 2.01 -2.88 -21.21
N GLY A 241 3.32 -2.67 -21.05
CA GLY A 241 3.98 -1.39 -21.26
C GLY A 241 3.81 -0.86 -22.67
N GLU A 242 4.04 -1.71 -23.68
CA GLU A 242 3.85 -1.34 -25.08
C GLU A 242 2.39 -0.99 -25.38
N ILE A 243 1.44 -1.76 -24.82
CA ILE A 243 0.00 -1.46 -24.95
C ILE A 243 -0.33 -0.09 -24.36
N MET A 244 0.11 0.18 -23.12
CA MET A 244 -0.12 1.47 -22.47
C MET A 244 0.53 2.62 -23.24
N LYS A 245 1.77 2.44 -23.72
CA LYS A 245 2.50 3.43 -24.54
C LYS A 245 1.71 3.80 -25.79
N ARG A 246 1.18 2.80 -26.53
CA ARG A 246 0.36 3.06 -27.74
C ARG A 246 -0.97 3.73 -27.41
N LYS A 247 -1.64 3.33 -26.33
CA LYS A 247 -2.92 3.93 -25.89
C LYS A 247 -2.78 5.37 -25.41
N LEU A 248 -1.63 5.72 -24.85
CA LEU A 248 -1.33 7.06 -24.32
C LEU A 248 -0.63 7.97 -25.35
N ALA A 249 -0.27 7.46 -26.52
CA ALA A 249 0.48 8.21 -27.53
C ALA A 249 -0.23 9.50 -27.97
N SER A 250 -1.57 9.48 -28.09
CA SER A 250 -2.35 10.67 -28.46
C SER A 250 -2.37 11.76 -27.39
N LYS A 251 -2.00 11.42 -26.16
CA LYS A 251 -1.90 12.34 -25.01
C LYS A 251 -0.46 12.77 -24.72
N THR A 252 0.52 12.28 -25.49
CA THR A 252 1.97 12.55 -25.27
C THR A 252 2.41 12.21 -23.84
N GLN A 253 1.86 11.12 -23.28
CA GLN A 253 2.17 10.66 -21.92
C GLN A 253 2.83 9.29 -21.95
N THR A 254 3.86 9.11 -21.13
CA THR A 254 4.38 7.76 -20.83
C THR A 254 3.46 7.04 -19.84
N PRO A 255 3.56 5.70 -19.72
CA PRO A 255 2.85 4.97 -18.66
C PRO A 255 3.17 5.48 -17.24
N LEU A 256 4.40 5.98 -17.02
CA LEU A 256 4.81 6.55 -15.74
C LEU A 256 4.16 7.91 -15.48
N ASP A 257 4.04 8.77 -16.50
CA ASP A 257 3.37 10.07 -16.36
C ASP A 257 1.89 9.87 -16.01
N TYR A 258 1.24 8.92 -16.68
CA TYR A 258 -0.14 8.56 -16.40
C TYR A 258 -0.32 8.02 -14.98
N LEU A 259 0.54 7.10 -14.52
CA LEU A 259 0.54 6.61 -13.13
C LEU A 259 0.67 7.75 -12.12
N LYS A 260 1.63 8.66 -12.34
CA LYS A 260 1.86 9.81 -11.45
C LYS A 260 0.63 10.71 -11.39
N GLN A 261 0.17 11.20 -12.54
CA GLN A 261 -0.95 12.14 -12.61
C GLN A 261 -2.26 11.54 -12.10
N ARG A 262 -2.56 10.29 -12.47
CA ARG A 262 -3.87 9.68 -12.23
C ARG A 262 -4.02 9.11 -10.83
N ILE A 263 -2.92 8.66 -10.22
CA ILE A 263 -2.93 7.93 -8.95
C ILE A 263 -2.00 8.56 -7.93
N LEU A 264 -0.68 8.63 -8.20
CA LEU A 264 0.30 8.96 -7.16
C LEU A 264 0.22 10.40 -6.67
N ASP A 265 0.12 11.37 -7.57
CA ASP A 265 0.00 12.80 -7.20
C ASP A 265 -1.30 13.06 -6.40
N PRO A 266 -2.48 12.55 -6.81
CA PRO A 266 -3.71 12.67 -6.01
C PRO A 266 -3.63 12.09 -4.60
N ILE A 267 -2.84 11.03 -4.38
CA ILE A 267 -2.66 10.44 -3.04
C ILE A 267 -1.41 10.98 -2.32
N GLY A 268 -0.68 11.90 -2.96
CA GLY A 268 0.55 12.48 -2.42
C GLY A 268 1.69 11.48 -2.26
N VAL A 269 1.76 10.42 -3.08
CA VAL A 269 2.88 9.49 -3.13
C VAL A 269 3.98 10.03 -4.02
N LYS A 270 5.20 10.11 -3.49
CA LYS A 270 6.39 10.53 -4.25
C LYS A 270 7.24 9.32 -4.64
N THR A 271 7.72 9.30 -5.88
CA THR A 271 8.71 8.33 -6.34
C THR A 271 10.11 8.94 -6.31
N GLY A 272 11.12 8.12 -6.06
CA GLY A 272 12.49 8.44 -6.44
C GLY A 272 12.71 8.21 -7.94
N GLU A 273 13.90 7.72 -8.29
CA GLU A 273 14.23 7.31 -9.65
C GLU A 273 13.30 6.18 -10.13
N TRP A 274 12.92 6.24 -11.40
CA TRP A 274 12.34 5.12 -12.10
C TRP A 274 13.29 4.66 -13.19
N VAL A 275 13.79 3.42 -13.09
CA VAL A 275 14.74 2.88 -14.08
C VAL A 275 14.10 2.87 -15.48
N GLN A 276 14.83 3.32 -16.48
CA GLN A 276 14.39 3.33 -17.88
C GLN A 276 15.30 2.45 -18.74
N ASP A 277 14.75 1.94 -19.84
CA ASP A 277 15.55 1.29 -20.88
C ASP A 277 16.25 2.32 -21.79
N ALA A 278 17.06 1.84 -22.73
CA ALA A 278 17.81 2.72 -23.64
C ALA A 278 16.89 3.47 -24.63
N ALA A 279 15.64 3.04 -24.80
CA ALA A 279 14.61 3.72 -25.58
C ALA A 279 13.77 4.70 -24.75
N GLY A 280 14.08 4.89 -23.45
CA GLY A 280 13.38 5.79 -22.54
C GLY A 280 12.06 5.23 -21.97
N ASN A 281 11.77 3.94 -22.18
CA ASN A 281 10.58 3.33 -21.59
C ASN A 281 10.83 3.05 -20.09
N PRO A 282 9.86 3.34 -19.20
CA PRO A 282 10.00 2.97 -17.79
C PRO A 282 10.02 1.45 -17.61
N HIS A 283 10.87 0.95 -16.72
CA HIS A 283 10.86 -0.45 -16.31
C HIS A 283 9.64 -0.72 -15.42
N ILE A 284 8.53 -1.10 -16.03
CA ILE A 284 7.29 -1.38 -15.32
C ILE A 284 7.29 -2.67 -14.48
N PRO A 285 8.10 -3.72 -14.73
CA PRO A 285 8.11 -4.87 -13.82
C PRO A 285 9.04 -4.72 -12.62
N ASN A 286 9.99 -3.76 -12.62
CA ASN A 286 11.04 -3.69 -11.58
C ASN A 286 11.73 -2.33 -11.34
N GLY A 287 11.25 -1.23 -11.94
CA GLY A 287 12.00 0.03 -12.02
C GLY A 287 11.76 1.04 -10.90
N ALA A 288 10.72 0.89 -10.09
CA ALA A 288 10.34 1.91 -9.12
C ALA A 288 11.32 1.98 -7.94
N HIS A 289 11.68 3.20 -7.54
CA HIS A 289 12.30 3.48 -6.25
C HIS A 289 11.38 4.32 -5.38
N LEU A 290 11.13 3.87 -4.15
CA LEU A 290 10.33 4.59 -3.16
C LEU A 290 10.99 4.48 -1.78
N THR A 291 10.69 5.45 -0.91
CA THR A 291 10.95 5.27 0.53
C THR A 291 9.91 4.30 1.11
N ALA A 292 10.22 3.70 2.26
CA ALA A 292 9.28 2.80 2.94
C ALA A 292 7.94 3.49 3.25
N ARG A 293 7.97 4.78 3.62
CA ARG A 293 6.77 5.56 3.95
C ARG A 293 5.89 5.82 2.73
N GLU A 294 6.49 6.16 1.58
CA GLU A 294 5.74 6.38 0.33
C GLU A 294 5.14 5.07 -0.18
N TRP A 295 5.86 3.95 -0.02
CA TRP A 295 5.33 2.63 -0.34
C TRP A 295 4.16 2.22 0.56
N ALA A 296 4.28 2.46 1.87
CA ALA A 296 3.20 2.20 2.82
C ALA A 296 1.95 3.05 2.53
N LYS A 297 2.13 4.33 2.15
CA LYS A 297 1.03 5.22 1.74
C LYS A 297 0.27 4.66 0.53
N TYR A 298 1.00 4.18 -0.48
CA TYR A 298 0.40 3.50 -1.63
C TYR A 298 -0.36 2.22 -1.23
N GLY A 299 0.22 1.39 -0.35
CA GLY A 299 -0.45 0.21 0.19
C GLY A 299 -1.73 0.54 0.96
N GLN A 300 -1.71 1.60 1.78
CA GLN A 300 -2.88 2.09 2.51
C GLN A 300 -4.00 2.54 1.56
N TRP A 301 -3.67 3.24 0.48
CA TRP A 301 -4.64 3.61 -0.55
C TRP A 301 -5.29 2.38 -1.21
N LEU A 302 -4.50 1.35 -1.52
CA LEU A 302 -5.03 0.09 -2.02
C LEU A 302 -5.95 -0.58 -0.99
N LEU A 303 -5.56 -0.65 0.29
CA LEU A 303 -6.42 -1.19 1.36
C LEU A 303 -7.76 -0.46 1.46
N GLN A 304 -7.76 0.85 1.24
CA GLN A 304 -8.95 1.70 1.15
C GLN A 304 -9.73 1.55 -0.17
N THR A 305 -9.35 0.59 -1.02
CA THR A 305 -10.03 0.26 -2.28
C THR A 305 -10.22 1.48 -3.17
N GLY A 306 -9.17 2.29 -3.27
CA GLY A 306 -9.11 3.44 -4.17
C GLY A 306 -9.53 4.77 -3.56
N GLU A 307 -10.08 4.78 -2.35
CA GLU A 307 -10.45 6.01 -1.66
C GLU A 307 -9.24 6.62 -0.96
N TRP A 308 -9.08 7.94 -1.08
CA TRP A 308 -8.07 8.72 -0.35
C TRP A 308 -8.68 10.02 0.13
N GLN A 309 -8.67 10.25 1.45
CA GLN A 309 -9.18 11.49 2.06
C GLN A 309 -10.59 11.89 1.58
N GLY A 310 -11.51 10.90 1.49
CA GLY A 310 -12.89 11.11 1.05
C GLY A 310 -13.08 11.26 -0.46
N LYS A 311 -12.01 11.14 -1.26
CA LYS A 311 -12.07 11.13 -2.73
C LYS A 311 -11.83 9.72 -3.27
N GLN A 312 -12.74 9.21 -4.09
CA GLN A 312 -12.50 8.01 -4.87
C GLN A 312 -11.53 8.35 -6.01
N ILE A 313 -10.30 7.81 -5.94
CA ILE A 313 -9.27 8.03 -6.96
C ILE A 313 -9.50 7.11 -8.16
N VAL A 314 -9.77 5.82 -7.92
CA VAL A 314 -10.09 4.84 -8.96
C VAL A 314 -11.34 4.09 -8.56
N ARG A 315 -12.26 3.84 -9.47
CA ARG A 315 -13.51 3.13 -9.25
C ARG A 315 -13.33 1.86 -8.41
N LYS A 316 -14.18 1.75 -7.38
CA LYS A 316 -14.12 0.69 -6.38
C LYS A 316 -14.27 -0.70 -6.98
N ASP A 317 -15.19 -0.87 -7.93
CA ASP A 317 -15.47 -2.16 -8.57
C ASP A 317 -14.26 -2.68 -9.36
N LEU A 318 -13.56 -1.81 -10.09
CA LEU A 318 -12.36 -2.19 -10.84
C LEU A 318 -11.19 -2.57 -9.92
N LEU A 319 -11.03 -1.87 -8.79
CA LEU A 319 -10.00 -2.23 -7.81
C LEU A 319 -10.33 -3.51 -7.03
N GLN A 320 -11.61 -3.79 -6.80
CA GLN A 320 -12.04 -5.06 -6.20
C GLN A 320 -11.74 -6.23 -7.13
N GLU A 321 -11.85 -6.05 -8.45
CA GLU A 321 -11.53 -7.10 -9.41
C GLU A 321 -10.05 -7.51 -9.37
N LEU A 322 -9.14 -6.60 -9.01
CA LEU A 322 -7.70 -6.93 -8.89
C LEU A 322 -7.42 -8.02 -7.86
N ARG A 323 -8.37 -8.22 -6.94
CA ARG A 323 -8.32 -9.12 -5.79
C ARG A 323 -8.88 -10.50 -6.09
N ALA A 324 -9.51 -10.67 -7.24
CA ALA A 324 -10.09 -11.94 -7.63
C ALA A 324 -8.96 -12.94 -7.94
N PRO A 325 -8.99 -14.15 -7.35
CA PRO A 325 -8.07 -15.22 -7.71
C PRO A 325 -8.11 -15.52 -9.20
N SER A 326 -6.94 -15.60 -9.83
CA SER A 326 -6.86 -16.07 -11.20
C SER A 326 -7.06 -17.59 -11.27
N SER A 327 -7.66 -18.07 -12.36
CA SER A 327 -7.85 -19.50 -12.59
C SER A 327 -6.52 -20.26 -12.71
N ALA A 328 -5.49 -19.61 -13.27
CA ALA A 328 -4.18 -20.21 -13.50
C ALA A 328 -3.30 -20.26 -12.24
N ASN A 329 -3.53 -19.35 -11.28
CA ASN A 329 -2.93 -19.36 -9.96
C ASN A 329 -3.84 -18.61 -8.97
N PRO A 330 -4.54 -19.30 -8.06
CA PRO A 330 -5.40 -18.66 -7.06
C PRO A 330 -4.65 -17.69 -6.12
N GLY A 331 -3.33 -17.82 -6.01
CA GLY A 331 -2.46 -16.91 -5.26
C GLY A 331 -2.10 -15.63 -6.00
N HIS A 332 -2.63 -15.40 -7.20
CA HIS A 332 -2.33 -14.22 -7.98
C HIS A 332 -3.60 -13.64 -8.61
N GLY A 333 -3.79 -12.34 -8.44
CA GLY A 333 -4.87 -11.56 -9.05
C GLY A 333 -4.35 -10.75 -10.24
N LEU A 334 -4.95 -9.58 -10.50
CA LEU A 334 -4.49 -8.68 -11.56
C LEU A 334 -3.30 -7.85 -11.06
N ALA A 335 -2.09 -8.36 -11.28
CA ALA A 335 -0.80 -7.80 -10.83
C ALA A 335 -0.53 -7.81 -9.31
N LEU A 336 -1.35 -8.52 -8.52
CA LEU A 336 -1.19 -8.63 -7.06
C LEU A 336 -1.05 -10.09 -6.63
N TRP A 337 -0.14 -10.36 -5.69
CA TRP A 337 -0.15 -11.63 -4.98
C TRP A 337 -1.25 -11.62 -3.93
N LEU A 338 -2.11 -12.62 -4.01
CA LEU A 338 -3.17 -12.92 -3.06
C LEU A 338 -2.60 -13.98 -2.14
N ASN A 339 -2.56 -13.77 -0.83
CA ASN A 339 -2.10 -14.79 0.12
C ASN A 339 -3.13 -15.94 0.25
N HIS A 340 -3.55 -16.51 -0.89
CA HIS A 340 -4.55 -17.56 -1.03
C HIS A 340 -3.91 -18.90 -0.68
N PRO A 341 -4.52 -19.71 0.20
CA PRO A 341 -3.91 -20.95 0.70
C PRO A 341 -3.55 -21.98 -0.39
N GLU A 342 -4.29 -21.98 -1.49
CA GLU A 342 -4.12 -22.93 -2.61
C GLU A 342 -3.28 -22.34 -3.76
N GLY A 343 -2.76 -21.13 -3.59
CA GLY A 343 -1.98 -20.42 -4.61
C GLY A 343 -0.50 -20.78 -4.59
N GLN A 344 0.14 -20.83 -5.76
CA GLN A 344 1.59 -20.70 -5.81
C GLN A 344 2.00 -19.34 -5.24
N GLY A 345 3.16 -19.25 -4.59
CA GLY A 345 3.64 -18.01 -3.96
C GLY A 345 2.95 -17.63 -2.64
N SER A 346 2.04 -18.48 -2.12
CA SER A 346 1.49 -18.31 -0.78
C SER A 346 2.61 -18.39 0.26
N SER A 347 2.69 -17.39 1.14
CA SER A 347 3.47 -17.54 2.36
C SER A 347 2.65 -18.38 3.35
N PRO A 348 3.25 -19.35 4.07
CA PRO A 348 2.53 -20.12 5.09
C PRO A 348 2.12 -19.29 6.32
N LEU A 349 2.02 -17.96 6.20
CA LEU A 349 1.34 -17.11 7.18
C LEU A 349 -0.04 -17.74 7.43
N GLN A 350 -0.15 -18.32 8.62
CA GLN A 350 -1.25 -19.17 9.05
C GLN A 350 -2.59 -18.57 8.64
N LYS A 351 -3.49 -19.45 8.20
CA LYS A 351 -4.93 -19.23 8.08
C LYS A 351 -5.36 -18.09 9.01
N THR A 352 -5.60 -16.91 8.46
CA THR A 352 -6.29 -15.86 9.23
C THR A 352 -7.63 -16.46 9.62
N PRO A 353 -7.97 -16.55 10.91
CA PRO A 353 -9.29 -17.00 11.31
C PRO A 353 -10.32 -16.07 10.70
N GLU A 354 -11.25 -16.67 9.95
CA GLU A 354 -12.53 -16.12 9.50
C GLU A 354 -12.52 -14.75 8.79
N GLY A 355 -12.69 -14.78 7.47
CA GLY A 355 -13.41 -13.73 6.74
C GLY A 355 -12.68 -12.42 6.44
N ALA A 356 -11.41 -12.24 6.82
CA ALA A 356 -10.65 -11.07 6.39
C ALA A 356 -10.28 -11.20 4.89
N PRO A 357 -10.64 -10.25 4.01
CA PRO A 357 -10.20 -10.28 2.62
C PRO A 357 -8.67 -10.32 2.60
N GLY A 358 -8.13 -11.28 1.85
CA GLY A 358 -6.73 -11.72 1.89
C GLY A 358 -5.72 -10.57 1.98
N GLY A 359 -4.71 -10.75 2.83
CA GLY A 359 -3.57 -9.85 2.90
C GLY A 359 -2.81 -9.82 1.57
N TRP A 360 -2.31 -8.63 1.22
CA TRP A 360 -1.51 -8.38 0.01
C TRP A 360 -0.03 -8.52 0.35
N ILE A 361 0.71 -9.25 -0.47
CA ILE A 361 2.17 -9.21 -0.38
C ILE A 361 2.71 -8.30 -1.47
N PHE A 362 3.25 -7.19 -1.03
CA PHE A 362 4.01 -6.24 -1.82
C PHE A 362 5.48 -6.67 -1.79
N HIS A 363 5.86 -7.65 -2.62
CA HIS A 363 7.23 -8.20 -2.65
C HIS A 363 8.25 -7.32 -3.38
#